data_AF-A0A7W9G5F6-F1
#
_entry.id   AF-A0A7W9G5F6-F1
#
_cell.length_a   1.000
_cell.length_b   1.000
_cell.length_c   1.000
_cell.angle_alpha   90.00
_cell.angle_beta   90.00
_cell.angle_gamma   90.00
#
_symmetry.space_group_name_H-M   'P 1'
#
loop_
_entity.id
_entity.type
_entity.pdbx_description
1 polymer ?
#
loop_
_entity_poly.entity_id
_entity_poly.type
_entity_poly.pdbx_seq_one_letter_code
_entity_poly.pdbx_strand_id
1 'polypeptide(L)'
;MGLFSVLLIGGGVVAFLYMRDSAQNSPVALPTADPVPTTTTAPQSDPPSTTPSDPPASEPAQPTPAPSDTKSATSKRVDPGSPLTDDEFEDWDFKLGDVKLQAKKVAGWTYDSCDPVDGQGVLAKNHCLRAVQLAYSAYGGHIKAVQLVLSFPSEGAAKTAATRLASLTSDAVKWHTDRTHKSYVYGKMRSGASKKYVVITVLTADKAAKPMATYYHQYLQSDIASYFLFRDLTITS
;
A
#
# COMPACT_ATOMS: atom_id res chain seq x y z
N MET A 1 -27.97 25.86 33.75
CA MET A 1 -26.62 25.32 34.04
C MET A 1 -26.66 23.82 33.81
N GLY A 2 -25.71 23.27 33.04
CA GLY A 2 -25.71 21.85 32.65
C GLY A 2 -24.78 21.59 31.48
N LEU A 3 -23.45 21.62 31.72
CA LEU A 3 -22.46 21.21 30.72
C LEU A 3 -22.42 19.68 30.63
N PHE A 4 -22.82 19.12 29.49
CA PHE A 4 -22.45 17.76 29.12
C PHE A 4 -21.15 17.78 28.32
N SER A 5 -20.03 17.78 29.03
CA SER A 5 -18.70 17.62 28.44
C SER A 5 -18.50 16.19 27.95
N VAL A 6 -18.88 15.91 26.70
CA VAL A 6 -18.60 14.62 26.04
C VAL A 6 -17.10 14.51 25.78
N LEU A 7 -16.38 13.85 26.68
CA LEU A 7 -14.95 13.57 26.50
C LEU A 7 -14.75 12.51 25.41
N LEU A 8 -14.16 12.90 24.28
CA LEU A 8 -13.81 12.02 23.16
C LEU A 8 -12.58 11.13 23.45
N ILE A 9 -12.60 10.37 24.55
CA ILE A 9 -11.65 9.29 24.79
C ILE A 9 -12.11 8.07 23.97
N GLY A 10 -11.51 7.84 22.80
CA GLY A 10 -11.84 6.64 22.02
C GLY A 10 -11.09 6.40 20.70
N GLY A 11 -10.59 7.45 20.03
CA GLY A 11 -10.06 7.32 18.65
C GLY A 11 -8.94 6.29 18.49
N GLY A 12 -7.97 6.27 19.41
CA GLY A 12 -6.78 5.40 19.31
C GLY A 12 -7.07 3.90 19.38
N VAL A 13 -8.03 3.47 20.22
CA VAL A 13 -8.34 2.04 20.40
C VAL A 13 -9.08 1.48 19.19
N VAL A 14 -10.01 2.26 18.62
CA VAL A 14 -10.73 1.86 17.40
C VAL A 14 -9.77 1.72 16.22
N ALA A 15 -8.87 2.68 16.02
CA ALA A 15 -7.84 2.62 14.99
C ALA A 15 -6.89 1.42 15.20
N PHE A 16 -6.43 1.17 16.43
CA PHE A 16 -5.53 0.06 16.74
C PHE A 16 -6.17 -1.33 16.54
N LEU A 17 -7.44 -1.50 16.95
CA LEU A 17 -8.19 -2.73 16.69
C LEU A 17 -8.48 -2.93 15.20
N TYR A 18 -8.79 -1.86 14.46
CA TYR A 18 -9.02 -1.94 13.02
C TYR A 18 -7.73 -2.22 12.22
N MET A 19 -6.58 -1.67 12.65
CA MET A 19 -5.26 -2.09 12.14
C MET A 19 -5.00 -3.58 12.39
N ARG A 20 -5.45 -4.12 13.53
CA ARG A 20 -5.30 -5.54 13.87
C ARG A 20 -6.20 -6.46 13.03
N ASP A 21 -7.41 -6.02 12.68
CA ASP A 21 -8.32 -6.77 11.79
C ASP A 21 -7.85 -6.70 10.32
N SER A 22 -7.50 -5.49 9.85
CA SER A 22 -6.92 -5.26 8.52
C SER A 22 -5.57 -5.98 8.28
N ALA A 23 -4.86 -6.34 9.36
CA ALA A 23 -3.63 -7.11 9.31
C ALA A 23 -3.81 -8.64 9.34
N GLN A 24 -5.03 -9.17 9.51
CA GLN A 24 -5.27 -10.63 9.51
C GLN A 24 -5.04 -11.27 8.13
N ASN A 25 -5.25 -10.52 7.04
CA ASN A 25 -4.90 -10.97 5.70
C ASN A 25 -3.37 -10.94 5.53
N SER A 26 -2.77 -12.14 5.59
CA SER A 26 -1.34 -12.35 5.35
C SER A 26 -0.94 -11.87 3.94
N PRO A 27 0.17 -11.12 3.77
CA PRO A 27 0.51 -10.59 2.46
C PRO A 27 0.95 -11.68 1.49
N VAL A 28 0.22 -11.82 0.38
CA VAL A 28 0.52 -12.73 -0.74
C VAL A 28 1.83 -12.29 -1.40
N ALA A 29 2.68 -13.25 -1.77
CA ALA A 29 3.92 -12.95 -2.50
C ALA A 29 3.62 -12.67 -3.98
N LEU A 30 4.32 -11.70 -4.58
CA LEU A 30 4.29 -11.51 -6.03
C LEU A 30 5.21 -12.54 -6.71
N PRO A 31 4.85 -13.07 -7.89
CA PRO A 31 5.73 -13.94 -8.66
C PRO A 31 6.96 -13.17 -9.12
N THR A 32 8.14 -13.53 -8.63
CA THR A 32 9.42 -13.10 -9.21
C THR A 32 9.55 -13.71 -10.61
N ALA A 33 9.96 -12.93 -11.60
CA ALA A 33 10.39 -13.50 -12.87
C ALA A 33 11.74 -14.20 -12.67
N ASP A 34 11.75 -15.53 -12.71
CA ASP A 34 12.98 -16.31 -12.57
C ASP A 34 13.98 -15.97 -13.70
N PRO A 35 15.27 -15.79 -13.39
CA PRO A 35 16.28 -15.59 -14.41
C PRO A 35 16.43 -16.88 -15.23
N VAL A 36 16.20 -16.78 -16.55
CA VAL A 36 16.42 -17.90 -17.48
C VAL A 36 17.86 -18.40 -17.35
N PRO A 37 18.09 -19.71 -17.09
CA PRO A 37 19.43 -20.22 -16.88
C PRO A 37 20.22 -20.25 -18.19
N THR A 38 21.13 -19.29 -18.37
CA THR A 38 22.15 -19.34 -19.43
C THR A 38 23.19 -20.40 -19.08
N THR A 39 23.04 -21.59 -19.66
CA THR A 39 24.00 -22.69 -19.53
C THR A 39 25.34 -22.33 -20.16
N THR A 40 26.32 -21.94 -19.34
CA THR A 40 27.70 -21.68 -19.75
C THR A 40 28.63 -22.68 -19.08
N THR A 41 29.16 -23.62 -19.86
CA THR A 41 30.13 -24.62 -19.38
C THR A 41 31.53 -24.01 -19.30
N ALA A 42 32.21 -24.15 -18.16
CA ALA A 42 33.63 -23.86 -17.99
C ALA A 42 34.27 -24.88 -17.03
N PRO A 43 35.51 -25.35 -17.28
CA PRO A 43 36.14 -26.41 -16.49
C PRO A 43 36.91 -25.92 -15.24
N GLN A 44 37.13 -26.87 -14.33
CA GLN A 44 38.07 -26.84 -13.20
C GLN A 44 39.55 -26.66 -13.61
N SER A 45 40.50 -26.24 -12.75
CA SER A 45 40.49 -25.88 -11.31
C SER A 45 41.19 -24.50 -11.09
N ASP A 46 42.06 -24.11 -10.12
CA ASP A 46 42.70 -24.70 -8.90
C ASP A 46 43.13 -23.56 -7.91
N PRO A 47 43.50 -23.87 -6.63
CA PRO A 47 43.76 -22.90 -5.54
C PRO A 47 45.26 -22.74 -5.16
N PRO A 48 45.62 -22.01 -4.08
CA PRO A 48 45.23 -20.64 -3.67
C PRO A 48 46.47 -19.72 -3.48
N SER A 49 46.28 -18.45 -3.09
CA SER A 49 47.36 -17.60 -2.54
C SER A 49 46.84 -16.53 -1.55
N THR A 50 47.75 -15.92 -0.79
CA THR A 50 47.49 -15.33 0.54
C THR A 50 47.25 -13.82 0.60
N THR A 51 46.73 -13.39 1.75
CA THR A 51 46.51 -12.02 2.28
C THR A 51 47.68 -11.04 2.10
N PRO A 52 47.44 -9.71 2.08
CA PRO A 52 47.19 -8.94 3.32
C PRO A 52 46.01 -7.93 3.26
N SER A 53 45.73 -7.27 4.40
CA SER A 53 44.56 -6.41 4.66
C SER A 53 44.88 -4.91 4.62
N ASP A 54 43.95 -4.09 4.09
CA ASP A 54 43.46 -2.79 4.63
C ASP A 54 42.40 -2.20 3.66
N PRO A 55 41.66 -1.10 3.97
CA PRO A 55 41.58 -0.32 5.21
C PRO A 55 40.13 -0.25 5.80
N PRO A 56 39.93 0.36 6.98
CA PRO A 56 38.60 0.76 7.44
C PRO A 56 38.05 1.96 6.62
N ALA A 57 37.17 1.68 5.66
CA ALA A 57 36.44 2.73 4.92
C ALA A 57 35.37 3.39 5.79
N SER A 58 35.26 4.73 5.72
CA SER A 58 34.39 5.52 6.60
C SER A 58 32.90 5.29 6.40
N GLU A 59 32.15 5.43 7.49
CA GLU A 59 30.68 5.35 7.54
C GLU A 59 30.01 6.39 6.62
N PRO A 60 29.12 6.00 5.70
CA PRO A 60 28.36 6.95 4.88
C PRO A 60 27.35 7.73 5.73
N ALA A 61 27.62 9.03 5.94
CA ALA A 61 26.77 9.90 6.73
C ALA A 61 25.33 9.96 6.18
N GLN A 62 24.36 9.70 7.06
CA GLN A 62 22.93 9.74 6.74
C GLN A 62 22.50 11.17 6.32
N PRO A 63 21.93 11.38 5.13
CA PRO A 63 21.52 12.71 4.69
C PRO A 63 20.26 13.17 5.44
N THR A 64 20.43 14.18 6.30
CA THR A 64 19.30 14.90 6.91
C THR A 64 18.51 15.65 5.82
N PRO A 65 17.21 15.39 5.62
CA PRO A 65 16.41 16.19 4.70
C PRO A 65 16.22 17.61 5.26
N ALA A 66 16.50 18.62 4.44
CA ALA A 66 16.22 20.01 4.77
C ALA A 66 14.69 20.24 4.88
N PRO A 67 14.24 21.19 5.73
CA PRO A 67 12.83 21.52 5.84
C PRO A 67 12.34 22.24 4.56
N SER A 68 11.53 21.54 3.75
CA SER A 68 10.80 22.15 2.64
C SER A 68 9.47 22.71 3.13
N ASP A 69 9.39 24.04 3.28
CA ASP A 69 8.12 24.74 3.54
C ASP A 69 7.07 24.36 2.49
N THR A 70 6.10 23.55 2.91
CA THR A 70 4.99 23.08 2.06
C THR A 70 3.67 23.45 2.71
N LYS A 71 2.76 23.99 1.91
CA LYS A 71 1.55 24.69 2.36
C LYS A 71 0.63 23.74 3.13
N SER A 72 -0.04 24.28 4.15
CA SER A 72 -1.06 23.54 4.90
C SER A 72 -2.17 23.06 3.95
N ALA A 73 -2.26 21.74 3.75
CA ALA A 73 -3.27 21.14 2.89
C ALA A 73 -4.63 21.17 3.60
N THR A 74 -5.54 22.02 3.12
CA THR A 74 -6.92 22.09 3.63
C THR A 74 -7.68 20.84 3.17
N SER A 75 -7.60 19.77 3.95
CA SER A 75 -8.20 18.46 3.62
C SER A 75 -9.71 18.60 3.33
N LYS A 76 -10.04 18.68 2.04
CA LYS A 76 -11.41 18.85 1.56
C LYS A 76 -12.09 17.48 1.54
N ARG A 77 -12.63 17.09 2.70
CA ARG A 77 -13.44 15.88 2.85
C ARG A 77 -14.51 15.83 1.75
N VAL A 78 -14.58 14.70 1.03
CA VAL A 78 -15.57 14.46 -0.01
C VAL A 78 -16.98 14.32 0.53
N ASP A 79 -17.98 14.62 -0.31
CA ASP A 79 -19.38 14.46 0.05
C ASP A 79 -19.72 12.97 0.30
N PRO A 80 -20.42 12.62 1.39
CA PRO A 80 -20.78 11.24 1.71
C PRO A 80 -21.52 10.54 0.56
N GLY A 81 -21.04 9.36 0.16
CA GLY A 81 -21.64 8.59 -0.93
C GLY A 81 -21.33 9.09 -2.35
N SER A 82 -20.53 10.14 -2.51
CA SER A 82 -19.97 10.56 -3.81
C SER A 82 -19.24 9.41 -4.52
N PRO A 83 -19.22 9.36 -5.87
CA PRO A 83 -18.47 8.37 -6.63
C PRO A 83 -16.99 8.36 -6.23
N LEU A 84 -16.39 7.17 -6.17
CA LEU A 84 -14.96 7.02 -5.91
C LEU A 84 -14.14 7.55 -7.10
N THR A 85 -13.23 8.48 -6.85
CA THR A 85 -12.24 8.99 -7.81
C THR A 85 -10.82 8.98 -7.24
N ASP A 86 -9.81 9.04 -8.09
CA ASP A 86 -8.41 8.99 -7.66
C ASP A 86 -7.88 10.35 -7.17
N ASP A 87 -8.54 11.46 -7.56
CA ASP A 87 -8.29 12.82 -7.06
C ASP A 87 -8.61 12.98 -5.56
N GLU A 88 -9.31 12.04 -4.93
CA GLU A 88 -9.47 11.98 -3.47
C GLU A 88 -8.16 11.73 -2.72
N PHE A 89 -7.12 11.28 -3.44
CA PHE A 89 -5.85 10.85 -2.87
C PHE A 89 -4.71 11.71 -3.42
N GLU A 90 -4.00 12.38 -2.52
CA GLU A 90 -2.83 13.22 -2.80
C GLU A 90 -1.52 12.44 -2.48
N ASP A 91 -0.41 13.16 -2.29
CA ASP A 91 0.79 12.64 -1.63
C ASP A 91 0.45 12.14 -0.21
N TRP A 92 1.02 11.00 0.17
CA TRP A 92 0.78 10.36 1.46
C TRP A 92 1.80 10.83 2.50
N ASP A 93 1.34 11.39 3.62
CA ASP A 93 2.17 11.91 4.72
C ASP A 93 1.66 11.42 6.08
N PHE A 94 1.99 10.17 6.39
CA PHE A 94 1.51 9.45 7.57
C PHE A 94 2.34 9.76 8.83
N LYS A 95 1.64 10.05 9.94
CA LYS A 95 2.25 10.36 11.24
C LYS A 95 1.47 9.69 12.37
N LEU A 96 2.10 8.78 13.12
CA LEU A 96 1.50 8.13 14.29
C LEU A 96 2.56 7.91 15.38
N GLY A 97 2.50 8.72 16.44
CA GLY A 97 3.59 8.80 17.42
C GLY A 97 4.90 9.19 16.74
N ASP A 98 5.95 8.41 16.98
CA ASP A 98 7.26 8.61 16.37
C ASP A 98 7.36 8.10 14.92
N VAL A 99 6.39 7.30 14.46
CA VAL A 99 6.37 6.79 13.08
C VAL A 99 5.94 7.90 12.11
N LYS A 100 6.85 8.26 11.19
CA LYS A 100 6.61 9.23 10.12
C LYS A 100 7.03 8.60 8.79
N LEU A 101 6.10 8.49 7.84
CA LEU A 101 6.31 7.82 6.54
C LEU A 101 5.69 8.66 5.43
N GLN A 102 6.39 8.77 4.28
CA GLN A 102 5.96 9.64 3.18
C GLN A 102 6.11 8.97 1.82
N ALA A 103 5.10 9.10 0.95
CA ALA A 103 5.10 8.58 -0.40
C ALA A 103 4.42 9.57 -1.38
N LYS A 104 5.06 9.86 -2.51
CA LYS A 104 4.51 10.75 -3.54
C LYS A 104 3.55 10.01 -4.47
N LYS A 105 2.38 10.57 -4.77
CA LYS A 105 1.48 10.07 -5.82
C LYS A 105 2.11 10.43 -7.17
N VAL A 106 2.58 9.42 -7.91
CA VAL A 106 3.23 9.59 -9.21
C VAL A 106 2.30 9.31 -10.39
N ALA A 107 1.12 8.74 -10.14
CA ALA A 107 -0.03 8.67 -11.05
C ALA A 107 -1.29 8.21 -10.31
N GLY A 108 -2.45 8.43 -10.91
CA GLY A 108 -3.72 7.82 -10.51
C GLY A 108 -4.61 7.54 -11.72
N TRP A 109 -5.59 6.66 -11.54
CA TRP A 109 -6.57 6.29 -12.56
C TRP A 109 -7.91 5.98 -11.91
N THR A 110 -8.97 6.62 -12.39
CA THR A 110 -10.36 6.31 -12.03
C THR A 110 -11.00 5.43 -13.11
N TYR A 111 -11.76 4.40 -12.70
CA TYR A 111 -12.49 3.50 -13.58
C TYR A 111 -13.97 3.43 -13.17
N ASP A 112 -14.87 3.58 -14.16
CA ASP A 112 -16.31 3.56 -13.94
C ASP A 112 -16.91 2.16 -13.70
N SER A 113 -16.10 1.11 -13.88
CA SER A 113 -16.38 -0.27 -13.47
C SER A 113 -15.10 -0.93 -12.92
N CYS A 114 -15.20 -2.14 -12.40
CA CYS A 114 -14.03 -2.91 -11.95
C CYS A 114 -13.46 -3.88 -13.01
N ASP A 115 -14.04 -3.95 -14.21
CA ASP A 115 -13.62 -4.90 -15.27
C ASP A 115 -12.15 -4.73 -15.71
N PRO A 116 -11.58 -3.51 -15.81
CA PRO A 116 -10.16 -3.32 -16.15
C PRO A 116 -9.20 -3.91 -15.11
N VAL A 117 -9.64 -4.04 -13.86
CA VAL A 117 -8.83 -4.52 -12.72
C VAL A 117 -9.20 -5.93 -12.25
N ASP A 118 -10.28 -6.53 -12.73
CA ASP A 118 -10.63 -7.91 -12.37
C ASP A 118 -9.78 -8.92 -13.15
N GLY A 119 -8.99 -9.73 -12.45
CA GLY A 119 -8.11 -10.73 -13.06
C GLY A 119 -8.80 -12.08 -13.27
N GLN A 120 -9.55 -12.56 -12.27
CA GLN A 120 -10.14 -13.91 -12.23
C GLN A 120 -11.69 -13.91 -12.07
N GLY A 121 -12.33 -12.77 -12.34
CA GLY A 121 -13.78 -12.59 -12.20
C GLY A 121 -14.25 -12.51 -10.75
N VAL A 122 -13.39 -12.12 -9.81
CA VAL A 122 -13.70 -12.06 -8.36
C VAL A 122 -14.48 -10.79 -8.02
N LEU A 123 -14.15 -9.68 -8.69
CA LEU A 123 -14.76 -8.38 -8.47
C LEU A 123 -16.16 -8.33 -9.08
N ALA A 124 -16.31 -8.84 -10.31
CA ALA A 124 -17.59 -8.98 -11.00
C ALA A 124 -18.57 -9.89 -10.23
N LYS A 125 -18.11 -11.04 -9.70
CA LYS A 125 -18.92 -11.97 -8.88
C LYS A 125 -19.41 -11.36 -7.56
N ASN A 126 -18.78 -10.28 -7.09
CA ASN A 126 -19.20 -9.56 -5.88
C ASN A 126 -19.85 -8.19 -6.21
N HIS A 127 -20.17 -7.93 -7.49
CA HIS A 127 -20.79 -6.69 -7.97
C HIS A 127 -19.96 -5.42 -7.64
N CYS A 128 -18.63 -5.50 -7.80
CA CYS A 128 -17.74 -4.34 -7.67
C CYS A 128 -18.16 -3.22 -8.64
N LEU A 129 -18.37 -2.01 -8.12
CA LEU A 129 -19.04 -0.90 -8.79
C LEU A 129 -18.05 0.05 -9.49
N ARG A 130 -16.96 0.43 -8.83
CA ARG A 130 -15.91 1.30 -9.37
C ARG A 130 -14.55 0.88 -8.84
N ALA A 131 -13.51 1.15 -9.62
CA ALA A 131 -12.13 0.98 -9.20
C ALA A 131 -11.34 2.28 -9.32
N VAL A 132 -10.39 2.47 -8.42
CA VAL A 132 -9.34 3.49 -8.49
C VAL A 132 -8.00 2.79 -8.37
N GLN A 133 -7.02 3.17 -9.19
CA GLN A 133 -5.62 2.81 -9.01
C GLN A 133 -4.80 4.04 -8.65
N LEU A 134 -3.83 3.88 -7.75
CA LEU A 134 -2.89 4.91 -7.33
C LEU A 134 -1.48 4.36 -7.39
N ALA A 135 -0.55 5.08 -8.02
CA ALA A 135 0.86 4.74 -8.02
C ALA A 135 1.62 5.65 -7.06
N TYR A 136 2.31 5.06 -6.09
CA TYR A 136 3.08 5.75 -5.06
C TYR A 136 4.57 5.44 -5.15
N SER A 137 5.41 6.44 -4.94
CA SER A 137 6.87 6.29 -4.85
C SER A 137 7.41 6.89 -3.56
N ALA A 138 8.22 6.12 -2.83
CA ALA A 138 8.73 6.48 -1.50
C ALA A 138 10.22 6.12 -1.35
N TYR A 139 10.84 6.62 -0.28
CA TYR A 139 12.23 6.31 0.10
C TYR A 139 13.21 6.45 -1.08
N GLY A 140 13.29 7.66 -1.66
CA GLY A 140 14.16 7.96 -2.82
C GLY A 140 13.76 7.29 -4.15
N GLY A 141 12.66 6.53 -4.18
CA GLY A 141 12.24 5.71 -5.33
C GLY A 141 12.45 4.22 -5.13
N HIS A 142 13.25 3.81 -4.12
CA HIS A 142 13.53 2.42 -3.77
C HIS A 142 12.30 1.65 -3.25
N ILE A 143 11.21 2.36 -2.90
CA ILE A 143 9.88 1.80 -2.66
C ILE A 143 8.93 2.29 -3.75
N LYS A 144 8.22 1.34 -4.37
CA LYS A 144 7.10 1.60 -5.28
C LYS A 144 5.90 0.78 -4.87
N ALA A 145 4.77 1.44 -4.71
CA ALA A 145 3.50 0.79 -4.42
C ALA A 145 2.46 1.14 -5.49
N VAL A 146 1.58 0.18 -5.78
CA VAL A 146 0.33 0.42 -6.51
C VAL A 146 -0.80 0.02 -5.58
N GLN A 147 -1.68 0.96 -5.26
CA GLN A 147 -2.91 0.66 -4.55
C GLN A 147 -4.08 0.55 -5.52
N LEU A 148 -4.99 -0.36 -5.21
CA LEU A 148 -6.31 -0.42 -5.81
C LEU A 148 -7.34 -0.20 -4.72
N VAL A 149 -8.23 0.77 -4.94
CA VAL A 149 -9.39 1.03 -4.09
C VAL A 149 -10.62 0.64 -4.90
N LEU A 150 -11.44 -0.24 -4.35
CA LEU A 150 -12.57 -0.86 -5.03
C LEU A 150 -13.84 -0.59 -4.22
N SER A 151 -14.91 -0.11 -4.86
CA SER A 151 -16.20 0.11 -4.19
C SER A 151 -17.21 -0.99 -4.52
N PHE A 152 -18.04 -1.35 -3.54
CA PHE A 152 -19.04 -2.42 -3.60
C PHE A 152 -20.42 -1.91 -3.15
N PRO A 153 -21.52 -2.61 -3.46
CA PRO A 153 -22.86 -2.23 -3.00
C PRO A 153 -23.04 -2.40 -1.47
N SER A 154 -22.22 -3.20 -0.80
CA SER A 154 -22.32 -3.43 0.65
C SER A 154 -21.00 -3.85 1.31
N GLU A 155 -20.93 -3.70 2.63
CA GLU A 155 -19.82 -4.19 3.46
C GLU A 155 -19.68 -5.72 3.40
N GLY A 156 -20.79 -6.45 3.24
CA GLY A 156 -20.77 -7.90 3.04
C GLY A 156 -20.14 -8.32 1.69
N ALA A 157 -20.43 -7.60 0.61
CA ALA A 157 -19.82 -7.84 -0.70
C ALA A 157 -18.32 -7.50 -0.69
N ALA A 158 -17.95 -6.35 -0.11
CA ALA A 158 -16.55 -5.96 0.06
C ALA A 158 -15.76 -6.99 0.90
N LYS A 159 -16.29 -7.44 2.04
CA LYS A 159 -15.65 -8.45 2.88
C LYS A 159 -15.50 -9.80 2.17
N THR A 160 -16.53 -10.23 1.45
CA THR A 160 -16.49 -11.48 0.65
C THR A 160 -15.44 -11.41 -0.46
N ALA A 161 -15.35 -10.30 -1.18
CA ALA A 161 -14.30 -10.06 -2.16
C ALA A 161 -12.91 -10.06 -1.53
N ALA A 162 -12.69 -9.31 -0.44
CA ALA A 162 -11.38 -9.23 0.23
C ALA A 162 -10.91 -10.59 0.76
N THR A 163 -11.79 -11.36 1.42
CA THR A 163 -11.47 -12.73 1.88
C THR A 163 -11.16 -13.66 0.71
N ARG A 164 -11.89 -13.57 -0.41
CA ARG A 164 -11.60 -14.39 -1.59
C ARG A 164 -10.24 -14.03 -2.20
N LEU A 165 -9.93 -12.74 -2.34
CA LEU A 165 -8.65 -12.26 -2.86
C LEU A 165 -7.46 -12.67 -1.99
N ALA A 166 -7.60 -12.65 -0.67
CA ALA A 166 -6.56 -13.11 0.26
C ALA A 166 -6.27 -14.63 0.17
N SER A 167 -7.18 -15.41 -0.43
CA SER A 167 -7.01 -16.85 -0.70
C SER A 167 -6.48 -17.18 -2.10
N LEU A 168 -6.16 -16.17 -2.92
CA LEU A 168 -5.74 -16.31 -4.32
C LEU A 168 -4.33 -15.74 -4.55
N THR A 169 -3.75 -16.10 -5.69
CA THR A 169 -2.54 -15.48 -6.23
C THR A 169 -2.81 -14.05 -6.70
N SER A 170 -1.75 -13.23 -6.81
CA SER A 170 -1.88 -11.79 -7.07
C SER A 170 -2.60 -11.47 -8.40
N ASP A 171 -2.51 -12.34 -9.40
CA ASP A 171 -3.18 -12.21 -10.71
C ASP A 171 -4.72 -12.30 -10.65
N ALA A 172 -5.30 -12.58 -9.47
CA ALA A 172 -6.73 -12.39 -9.23
C ALA A 172 -7.20 -10.94 -9.49
N VAL A 173 -6.27 -9.97 -9.46
CA VAL A 173 -6.47 -8.56 -9.78
C VAL A 173 -5.39 -8.09 -10.75
N LYS A 174 -5.74 -7.22 -11.70
CA LYS A 174 -4.83 -6.56 -12.64
C LYS A 174 -4.49 -5.17 -12.12
N TRP A 175 -3.22 -4.78 -12.20
CA TRP A 175 -2.74 -3.45 -11.82
C TRP A 175 -1.66 -2.96 -12.78
N HIS A 176 -1.33 -1.67 -12.71
CA HIS A 176 -0.25 -1.03 -13.48
C HIS A 176 1.14 -1.53 -13.03
N THR A 177 1.57 -2.68 -13.56
CA THR A 177 2.84 -3.34 -13.19
C THR A 177 4.08 -2.51 -13.58
N ASP A 178 3.99 -1.64 -14.59
CA ASP A 178 5.01 -0.67 -14.98
C ASP A 178 5.34 0.33 -13.85
N ARG A 179 4.41 0.55 -12.92
CA ARG A 179 4.59 1.42 -11.74
C ARG A 179 5.27 0.72 -10.58
N THR A 180 5.51 -0.58 -10.67
CA THR A 180 6.28 -1.35 -9.66
C THR A 180 7.74 -1.51 -10.07
N HIS A 181 8.56 -2.17 -9.24
CA HIS A 181 9.90 -2.56 -9.63
C HIS A 181 9.88 -3.82 -10.53
N LYS A 182 10.64 -3.82 -11.63
CA LYS A 182 10.82 -5.01 -12.49
C LYS A 182 11.63 -6.13 -11.83
N SER A 183 12.43 -5.79 -10.82
CA SER A 183 13.18 -6.72 -9.98
C SER A 183 13.21 -6.16 -8.56
N TYR A 184 12.94 -7.01 -7.57
CA TYR A 184 12.77 -6.62 -6.17
C TYR A 184 13.25 -7.72 -5.23
N VAL A 185 13.57 -7.36 -3.99
CA VAL A 185 13.82 -8.32 -2.89
C VAL A 185 12.73 -8.31 -1.83
N TYR A 186 11.71 -7.47 -2.03
CA TYR A 186 10.41 -7.52 -1.39
C TYR A 186 9.37 -7.22 -2.47
N GLY A 187 8.45 -8.16 -2.73
CA GLY A 187 7.30 -7.94 -3.61
C GLY A 187 6.11 -8.67 -3.02
N LYS A 188 5.14 -7.94 -2.48
CA LYS A 188 3.96 -8.52 -1.82
C LYS A 188 2.69 -7.70 -2.08
N MET A 189 1.54 -8.37 -2.02
CA MET A 189 0.20 -7.79 -2.06
C MET A 189 -0.50 -7.99 -0.70
N ARG A 190 -1.09 -6.94 -0.13
CA ARG A 190 -2.11 -7.00 0.94
C ARG A 190 -3.46 -6.67 0.35
N SER A 191 -4.53 -7.23 0.92
CA SER A 191 -5.91 -6.84 0.65
C SER A 191 -6.71 -6.78 1.96
N GLY A 192 -7.71 -5.91 2.04
CA GLY A 192 -8.56 -5.78 3.22
C GLY A 192 -9.82 -4.97 2.92
N ALA A 193 -10.91 -5.25 3.64
CA ALA A 193 -12.17 -4.53 3.48
C ALA A 193 -12.33 -3.44 4.56
N SER A 194 -12.86 -2.28 4.15
CA SER A 194 -13.26 -1.19 5.03
C SER A 194 -14.62 -0.69 4.59
N LYS A 195 -15.66 -0.91 5.41
CA LYS A 195 -17.05 -0.67 5.00
C LYS A 195 -17.33 -1.35 3.65
N LYS A 196 -18.01 -0.67 2.74
CA LYS A 196 -18.30 -1.14 1.37
C LYS A 196 -17.10 -1.04 0.40
N TYR A 197 -15.88 -0.86 0.89
CA TYR A 197 -14.68 -0.71 0.07
C TYR A 197 -13.67 -1.84 0.33
N VAL A 198 -12.88 -2.18 -0.69
CA VAL A 198 -11.69 -3.03 -0.55
C VAL A 198 -10.47 -2.23 -0.96
N VAL A 199 -9.46 -2.20 -0.09
CA VAL A 199 -8.15 -1.62 -0.36
C VAL A 199 -7.17 -2.77 -0.60
N ILE A 200 -6.47 -2.73 -1.72
CA ILE A 200 -5.41 -3.67 -2.10
C ILE A 200 -4.14 -2.85 -2.25
N THR A 201 -3.07 -3.19 -1.55
CA THR A 201 -1.75 -2.57 -1.72
C THR A 201 -0.80 -3.60 -2.30
N VAL A 202 -0.22 -3.31 -3.45
CA VAL A 202 0.91 -4.04 -4.03
C VAL A 202 2.16 -3.21 -3.75
N LEU A 203 3.11 -3.71 -2.96
CA LEU A 203 4.35 -3.00 -2.68
C LEU A 203 5.58 -3.80 -3.11
N THR A 204 6.48 -3.11 -3.83
CA THR A 204 7.77 -3.61 -4.28
C THR A 204 8.91 -2.74 -3.76
N ALA A 205 10.00 -3.35 -3.30
CA ALA A 205 11.20 -2.66 -2.87
C ALA A 205 12.49 -3.41 -3.25
N ASP A 206 13.54 -2.63 -3.53
CA ASP A 206 14.88 -3.14 -3.79
C ASP A 206 15.68 -3.41 -2.48
N LYS A 207 16.98 -3.66 -2.62
CA LYS A 207 17.86 -4.00 -1.49
C LYS A 207 18.02 -2.86 -0.48
N ALA A 208 18.01 -1.59 -0.93
CA ALA A 208 18.21 -0.44 -0.05
C ALA A 208 17.01 -0.22 0.87
N ALA A 209 15.79 -0.40 0.35
CA ALA A 209 14.56 -0.18 1.12
C ALA A 209 13.94 -1.44 1.74
N LYS A 210 14.52 -2.63 1.56
CA LYS A 210 13.98 -3.91 2.10
C LYS A 210 13.59 -3.85 3.59
N PRO A 211 14.35 -3.22 4.51
CA PRO A 211 13.95 -3.13 5.92
C PRO A 211 12.68 -2.30 6.14
N MET A 212 12.52 -1.21 5.38
CA MET A 212 11.39 -0.29 5.47
C MET A 212 10.13 -0.79 4.74
N ALA A 213 10.30 -1.68 3.75
CA ALA A 213 9.21 -2.16 2.89
C ALA A 213 8.00 -2.72 3.67
N THR A 214 8.22 -3.47 4.75
CA THR A 214 7.12 -4.00 5.59
C THR A 214 6.35 -2.89 6.31
N TYR A 215 7.03 -1.86 6.82
CA TYR A 215 6.41 -0.72 7.50
C TYR A 215 5.57 0.10 6.53
N TYR A 216 6.13 0.50 5.38
CA TYR A 216 5.39 1.19 4.33
C TYR A 216 4.17 0.38 3.88
N HIS A 217 4.33 -0.93 3.63
CA HIS A 217 3.24 -1.78 3.17
C HIS A 217 2.12 -1.95 4.22
N GLN A 218 2.47 -1.94 5.51
CA GLN A 218 1.47 -2.03 6.59
C GLN A 218 0.74 -0.71 6.78
N TYR A 219 1.46 0.41 6.91
CA TYR A 219 0.84 1.70 7.21
C TYR A 219 0.06 2.25 6.02
N LEU A 220 0.58 2.16 4.78
CA LEU A 220 -0.14 2.61 3.59
C LEU A 220 -1.43 1.82 3.33
N GLN A 221 -1.44 0.52 3.63
CA GLN A 221 -2.67 -0.30 3.60
C GLN A 221 -3.65 0.12 4.70
N SER A 222 -3.20 0.22 5.95
CA SER A 222 -4.05 0.48 7.11
C SER A 222 -4.63 1.90 7.14
N ASP A 223 -3.88 2.89 6.69
CA ASP A 223 -4.28 4.31 6.72
C ASP A 223 -5.37 4.59 5.67
N ILE A 224 -5.14 4.16 4.43
CA ILE A 224 -6.12 4.24 3.34
C ILE A 224 -7.36 3.37 3.64
N ALA A 225 -7.20 2.22 4.31
CA ALA A 225 -8.35 1.46 4.83
C ALA A 225 -9.10 2.23 5.95
N SER A 226 -8.40 2.97 6.82
CA SER A 226 -9.02 3.74 7.91
C SER A 226 -9.81 4.95 7.40
N TYR A 227 -9.40 5.58 6.29
CA TYR A 227 -10.15 6.66 5.62
C TYR A 227 -11.62 6.29 5.34
N PHE A 228 -11.87 5.07 4.86
CA PHE A 228 -13.24 4.61 4.54
C PHE A 228 -14.14 4.33 5.76
N LEU A 229 -13.59 4.32 6.98
CA LEU A 229 -14.41 4.33 8.20
C LEU A 229 -15.15 5.66 8.37
N PHE A 230 -14.61 6.75 7.80
CA PHE A 230 -15.08 8.12 7.99
C PHE A 230 -15.58 8.79 6.71
N ARG A 231 -15.14 8.37 5.51
CA ARG A 231 -15.53 8.97 4.20
C ARG A 231 -17.03 9.26 4.13
N ASP A 232 -17.86 8.23 4.24
CA ASP A 232 -19.31 8.30 4.01
C ASP A 232 -20.15 8.65 5.27
N LEU A 233 -19.56 9.14 6.37
CA LEU A 233 -20.33 9.52 7.56
C LEU A 233 -21.13 10.82 7.36
N THR A 234 -22.45 10.71 7.21
CA THR A 234 -23.37 11.84 7.28
C THR A 234 -23.45 12.38 8.72
N ILE A 235 -23.05 13.63 8.94
CA ILE A 235 -23.28 14.32 10.22
C ILE A 235 -24.66 14.94 10.16
N THR A 236 -25.66 14.29 10.75
CA THR A 236 -26.96 14.88 11.05
C THR A 236 -26.83 15.72 12.33
N SER A 237 -27.01 17.03 12.19
CA SER A 237 -27.13 17.99 13.30
C SER A 237 -28.54 18.06 13.85
#